data_AF-A0A2V2A833-F1
#
_entry.id   AF-A0A2V2A833-F1
#
_cell.length_a   1.000
_cell.length_b   1.000
_cell.length_c   1.000
_cell.angle_alpha   90.00
_cell.angle_beta   90.00
_cell.angle_gamma   90.00
#
_symmetry.space_group_name_H-M   'P 1'
#
loop_
_entity.id
_entity.type
_entity.pdbx_description
1 polymer ?
#
loop_
_entity_poly.entity_id
_entity_poly.type
_entity_poly.pdbx_seq_one_letter_code
_entity_poly.pdbx_strand_id
1 'polypeptide(L)'
;MLTVELLNNGVVNDTGLKVLIGFKNNTNKPVRLINLRQTGALLVIEEGGYSSALLPDLINPDEVTIPANTGVRQSFLFDQSAAKHILSIRLFGRDLALVK
;
A
#
# COMPACT_ATOMS: atom_id res chain seq x y z
N MET A 1 -15.73 -8.01 7.99
CA MET A 1 -14.66 -7.03 8.30
C MET A 1 -13.72 -6.88 7.11
N LEU A 2 -13.02 -5.74 6.98
CA LEU A 2 -11.95 -5.57 5.99
C LEU A 2 -10.62 -6.07 6.57
N THR A 3 -9.97 -7.01 5.89
CA THR A 3 -8.61 -7.45 6.21
C THR A 3 -7.66 -6.87 5.17
N VAL A 4 -6.51 -6.36 5.62
CA VAL A 4 -5.48 -5.78 4.76
C VAL A 4 -4.18 -6.51 5.02
N GLU A 5 -3.54 -6.98 3.95
CA GLU A 5 -2.32 -7.79 4.00
C GLU A 5 -1.33 -7.26 2.97
N LEU A 6 -0.05 -7.18 3.35
CA LEU A 6 1.03 -6.98 2.41
C LEU A 6 1.34 -8.30 1.72
N LEU A 7 1.07 -8.39 0.42
CA LEU A 7 1.21 -9.64 -0.35
C LEU A 7 2.57 -9.79 -1.01
N ASN A 8 3.15 -8.69 -1.47
CA ASN A 8 4.47 -8.69 -2.10
C ASN A 8 5.06 -7.27 -2.06
N ASN A 9 6.37 -7.18 -2.09
CA ASN A 9 7.12 -5.96 -2.33
C ASN A 9 8.30 -6.30 -3.25
N GLY A 10 8.60 -5.44 -4.20
CA GLY A 10 9.68 -5.67 -5.14
C GLY A 10 10.14 -4.39 -5.81
N VAL A 11 11.42 -4.31 -6.08
CA VAL A 11 12.02 -3.20 -6.83
C VAL A 11 11.58 -3.32 -8.29
N VAL A 12 11.10 -2.23 -8.88
CA VAL A 12 10.76 -2.16 -10.31
C VAL A 12 11.79 -1.29 -11.00
N ASN A 13 12.74 -1.93 -11.67
CA ASN A 13 13.88 -1.30 -12.35
C ASN A 13 14.60 -0.28 -11.45
N ASP A 14 15.28 0.71 -12.03
CA ASP A 14 15.89 1.82 -11.31
C ASP A 14 14.85 2.89 -10.85
N THR A 15 13.55 2.62 -10.99
CA THR A 15 12.51 3.67 -10.92
C THR A 15 11.66 3.67 -9.65
N GLY A 16 11.72 2.64 -8.80
CA GLY A 16 10.95 2.67 -7.55
C GLY A 16 10.70 1.33 -6.89
N LEU A 17 9.99 1.40 -5.76
CA LEU A 17 9.46 0.25 -5.04
C LEU A 17 8.00 0.00 -5.43
N LYS A 18 7.67 -1.22 -5.84
CA LYS A 18 6.30 -1.69 -6.02
C LYS A 18 5.86 -2.54 -4.85
N VAL A 19 4.71 -2.19 -4.29
CA VAL A 19 4.07 -2.89 -3.17
C VAL A 19 2.72 -3.42 -3.61
N LEU A 20 2.46 -4.70 -3.40
CA LEU A 20 1.17 -5.34 -3.67
C LEU A 20 0.43 -5.53 -2.35
N ILE A 21 -0.70 -4.84 -2.19
CA ILE A 21 -1.56 -4.95 -1.01
C ILE A 21 -2.82 -5.73 -1.38
N GLY A 22 -3.17 -6.69 -0.54
CA GLY A 22 -4.42 -7.45 -0.59
C GLY A 22 -5.45 -6.86 0.35
N PHE A 23 -6.64 -6.60 -0.16
CA PHE A 23 -7.79 -6.15 0.60
C PHE A 23 -8.89 -7.20 0.52
N LYS A 24 -9.21 -7.86 1.63
CA LYS A 24 -10.28 -8.87 1.72
C LYS A 24 -11.48 -8.31 2.46
N ASN A 25 -12.60 -8.16 1.78
CA ASN A 25 -13.84 -7.67 2.37
C ASN A 25 -14.76 -8.83 2.73
N ASN A 26 -14.79 -9.20 4.00
CA ASN A 26 -15.69 -10.21 4.55
C ASN A 26 -16.99 -9.56 5.07
N THR A 27 -17.56 -8.61 4.34
CA THR A 27 -18.86 -8.00 4.64
C THR A 27 -19.79 -8.15 3.44
N ASN A 28 -21.09 -7.99 3.68
CA ASN A 28 -22.13 -8.07 2.65
C ASN A 28 -22.33 -6.76 1.87
N LYS A 29 -21.47 -5.76 2.06
CA LYS A 29 -21.53 -4.48 1.34
C LYS A 29 -20.15 -4.13 0.77
N PRO A 30 -20.07 -3.39 -0.35
CA PRO A 30 -18.81 -2.85 -0.82
C PRO A 30 -18.16 -1.94 0.23
N VAL A 31 -16.82 -1.98 0.31
CA VAL A 31 -16.02 -1.07 1.13
C VAL A 31 -15.15 -0.24 0.20
N ARG A 32 -15.10 1.07 0.40
CA ARG A 32 -14.25 1.99 -0.37
C ARG A 32 -13.18 2.57 0.55
N LEU A 33 -11.91 2.34 0.23
CA LEU A 33 -10.82 3.16 0.76
C LEU A 33 -10.65 4.34 -0.18
N ILE A 34 -10.54 5.54 0.37
CA ILE A 34 -10.42 6.80 -0.37
C ILE A 34 -9.23 7.59 0.19
N ASN A 35 -8.82 8.65 -0.50
CA ASN A 35 -7.74 9.55 -0.08
C ASN A 35 -6.38 8.85 0.04
N LEU A 36 -6.14 7.78 -0.72
CA LEU A 36 -4.91 7.01 -0.65
C LEU A 36 -3.69 7.80 -1.13
N ARG A 37 -3.87 8.84 -1.95
CA ARG A 37 -2.78 9.74 -2.36
C ARG A 37 -2.57 10.90 -1.40
N GLN A 38 -3.43 11.10 -0.40
CA GLN A 38 -3.23 12.17 0.58
C GLN A 38 -2.01 11.85 1.45
N THR A 39 -1.26 12.90 1.81
CA THR A 39 -0.06 12.78 2.63
C THR A 39 -0.35 11.98 3.91
N GLY A 40 0.44 10.94 4.16
CA GLY A 40 0.32 10.10 5.35
C GLY A 40 -0.72 8.98 5.28
N ALA A 41 -1.52 8.89 4.21
CA ALA A 41 -2.49 7.80 4.04
C ALA A 41 -1.80 6.46 3.75
N LEU A 42 -0.79 6.45 2.88
CA LEU A 42 -0.02 5.28 2.53
C LEU A 42 1.46 5.63 2.42
N LEU A 43 2.28 5.00 3.27
CA LEU A 43 3.71 5.28 3.40
C LEU A 43 4.51 3.99 3.40
N VAL A 44 5.73 4.06 2.87
CA VAL A 44 6.80 3.13 3.22
C VAL A 44 7.49 3.67 4.46
N ILE A 45 7.72 2.83 5.46
CA ILE A 45 8.55 3.14 6.62
C ILE A 45 9.90 2.46 6.42
N GLU A 46 10.96 3.24 6.49
CA GLU A 46 12.34 2.81 6.25
C GLU A 46 13.12 2.61 7.55
N GLU A 47 14.25 1.91 7.46
CA GLU A 47 15.23 1.86 8.56
C GLU A 47 15.63 3.27 8.99
N GLY A 48 15.78 3.48 10.30
CA GLY A 48 16.02 4.81 10.86
C GLY A 48 14.76 5.65 11.09
N GLY A 49 13.58 5.16 10.73
CA GLY A 49 12.29 5.78 11.05
C GLY A 49 11.83 6.86 10.07
N TYR A 50 12.48 6.95 8.90
CA TYR A 50 12.07 7.83 7.80
C TYR A 50 10.90 7.22 7.03
N SER A 51 10.14 8.06 6.32
CA SER A 51 9.02 7.61 5.50
C SER A 51 9.10 8.13 4.09
N SER A 52 8.78 7.27 3.14
CA SER A 52 8.67 7.61 1.72
C SER A 52 7.21 7.55 1.28
N ALA A 53 6.78 8.56 0.53
CA ALA A 53 5.42 8.67 0.02
C ALA A 53 5.25 7.91 -1.31
N LEU A 54 4.00 7.74 -1.71
CA LEU A 54 3.66 7.28 -3.05
C LEU A 54 4.30 8.20 -4.11
N LEU A 55 4.72 7.62 -5.23
CA LEU A 55 5.13 8.42 -6.39
C LEU A 55 3.97 9.33 -6.81
N PRO A 56 4.22 10.64 -6.98
CA PRO A 56 3.22 11.57 -7.49
C PRO A 56 2.99 11.25 -8.97
N ASP A 57 1.75 10.90 -9.35
CA ASP A 57 1.16 10.91 -10.71
C ASP A 57 -0.05 9.95 -10.82
N LEU A 58 -0.61 9.79 -12.02
CA LEU A 58 -1.79 8.95 -12.34
C LEU A 58 -1.59 7.43 -12.15
N ILE A 59 -0.40 6.98 -11.74
CA ILE A 59 -0.11 5.55 -11.59
C ILE A 59 -0.78 4.96 -10.34
N ASN A 60 -0.80 5.73 -9.24
CA ASN A 60 -1.34 5.27 -7.97
C ASN A 60 -2.82 5.65 -7.86
N PRO A 61 -3.73 4.71 -7.52
CA PRO A 61 -5.13 5.05 -7.34
C PRO A 61 -5.34 5.85 -6.06
N ASP A 62 -6.23 6.84 -6.11
CA ASP A 62 -6.67 7.56 -4.91
C ASP A 62 -7.64 6.76 -4.04
N GLU A 63 -8.22 5.72 -4.63
CA GLU A 63 -9.24 4.91 -4.00
C GLU A 63 -9.22 3.47 -4.48
N VAL A 64 -9.65 2.57 -3.61
CA VAL A 64 -9.85 1.16 -3.93
C VAL A 64 -11.22 0.76 -3.42
N THR A 65 -12.06 0.27 -4.32
CA THR A 65 -13.35 -0.34 -3.97
C THR A 65 -13.19 -1.84 -3.90
N ILE A 66 -13.55 -2.44 -2.76
CA ILE A 66 -13.58 -3.88 -2.55
C ILE A 66 -15.04 -4.33 -2.52
N PRO A 67 -15.50 -5.12 -3.51
CA PRO A 67 -16.84 -5.68 -3.51
C PRO A 67 -17.13 -6.51 -2.25
N ALA A 68 -18.42 -6.74 -1.98
CA ALA A 68 -18.85 -7.61 -0.90
C ALA A 68 -18.29 -9.03 -1.07
N ASN A 69 -17.89 -9.66 0.04
CA ASN A 69 -17.42 -11.05 0.09
C ASN A 69 -16.31 -11.40 -0.92
N THR A 70 -15.43 -10.45 -1.25
CA THR A 70 -14.34 -10.69 -2.22
C THR A 70 -13.02 -10.05 -1.81
N GLY A 71 -11.94 -10.50 -2.45
CA GLY A 71 -10.60 -9.93 -2.32
C GLY A 71 -10.19 -9.13 -3.55
N VAL A 72 -9.54 -7.99 -3.36
CA VAL A 72 -8.90 -7.19 -4.41
C VAL A 72 -7.41 -7.07 -4.11
N ARG A 73 -6.58 -7.17 -5.14
CA ARG A 73 -5.14 -6.91 -5.05
C ARG A 73 -4.84 -5.60 -5.76
N GLN A 74 -4.14 -4.69 -5.10
CA GLN A 74 -3.76 -3.40 -5.66
C GLN A 74 -2.26 -3.19 -5.54
N SER A 75 -1.63 -2.77 -6.63
CA SER A 75 -0.23 -2.35 -6.62
C SER A 75 -0.13 -0.85 -6.35
N PHE A 76 0.88 -0.47 -5.58
CA PHE A 76 1.27 0.91 -5.33
C PHE A 76 2.75 1.08 -5.64
N LEU A 77 3.12 2.22 -6.23
CA LEU A 77 4.50 2.58 -6.52
C LEU A 77 4.97 3.70 -5.61
N PHE A 78 6.16 3.53 -5.06
CA PHE A 78 6.86 4.48 -4.21
C PHE A 78 8.18 4.87 -4.86
N ASP A 79 8.72 6.00 -4.40
CA ASP A 79 9.99 6.57 -4.88
C ASP A 79 11.16 5.57 -4.74
N GLN A 80 12.22 5.76 -5.54
CA GLN A 80 13.42 4.93 -5.53
C GLN A 80 14.14 4.91 -4.16
N SER A 81 14.07 6.00 -3.39
CA SER A 81 14.58 6.07 -2.01
C SER A 81 13.98 4.97 -1.12
N ALA A 82 12.71 4.62 -1.35
CA ALA A 82 11.99 3.58 -0.61
C ALA A 82 12.47 2.15 -0.88
N ALA A 83 13.28 1.91 -1.93
CA ALA A 83 13.57 0.57 -2.40
C ALA A 83 14.63 -0.19 -1.60
N LYS A 84 15.43 0.48 -0.76
CA LYS A 84 16.66 -0.13 -0.19
C LYS A 84 16.53 -0.67 1.23
N HIS A 85 15.68 -0.08 2.08
CA HIS A 85 15.66 -0.38 3.53
C HIS A 85 14.24 -0.34 4.12
N ILE A 86 13.32 -1.17 3.63
CA ILE A 86 11.91 -1.16 4.05
C ILE A 86 11.73 -1.92 5.37
N LEU A 87 11.12 -1.29 6.37
CA LEU A 87 10.66 -1.94 7.59
C LEU A 87 9.19 -2.38 7.50
N SER A 88 8.32 -1.51 7.02
CA SER A 88 6.88 -1.77 6.94
C SER A 88 6.18 -0.87 5.93
N ILE A 89 4.93 -1.20 5.63
CA ILE A 89 4.03 -0.35 4.87
C ILE A 89 2.95 0.17 5.81
N ARG A 90 2.87 1.49 6.01
CA ARG A 90 1.87 2.11 6.87
C ARG A 90 0.67 2.55 6.04
N LEU A 91 -0.50 2.01 6.35
CA LEU A 91 -1.78 2.40 5.76
C LEU A 91 -2.70 2.99 6.84
N PHE A 92 -3.05 4.26 6.72
CA PHE A 92 -3.87 5.01 7.69
C PHE A 92 -3.44 4.81 9.15
N GLY A 93 -2.13 4.92 9.40
CA GLY A 93 -1.55 4.74 10.74
C GLY A 93 -1.38 3.29 11.19
N ARG A 94 -1.81 2.30 10.41
CA ARG A 94 -1.59 0.87 10.69
C ARG A 94 -0.41 0.34 9.90
N ASP A 95 0.55 -0.26 10.61
CA ASP A 95 1.71 -0.89 9.98
C ASP A 95 1.39 -2.32 9.52
N LEU A 96 1.67 -2.58 8.25
CA LEU A 96 1.63 -3.90 7.63
C LEU A 96 3.06 -4.45 7.62
N ALA A 97 3.27 -5.56 8.33
CA ALA A 97 4.55 -6.24 8.32
C ALA A 97 4.82 -6.87 6.95
N LEU A 98 6.08 -6.88 6.55
CA LEU A 98 6.56 -7.67 5.43
C LEU A 98 6.36 -9.15 5.79
N VAL A 99 5.49 -9.85 5.05
CA VAL A 99 5.38 -11.31 5.16
C VAL A 99 6.68 -11.86 4.57
N LYS A 100 7.56 -12.39 5.44
CA LYS A 100 8.79 -13.09 5.06
C LYS A 100 8.47 -14.40 4.34
#